data_AF-A0AAU8MZ96-F1
#
_entry.id   AF-A0AAU8MZ96-F1
#
_cell.length_a   1.000
_cell.length_b   1.000
_cell.length_c   1.000
_cell.angle_alpha   90.00
_cell.angle_beta   90.00
_cell.angle_gamma   90.00
#
_symmetry.space_group_name_H-M   'P 1'
#
loop_
_entity.id
_entity.type
_entity.pdbx_description
1 polymer ?
#
loop_
_entity_poly.entity_id
_entity_poly.type
_entity_poly.pdbx_seq_one_letter_code
_entity_poly.pdbx_strand_id
1 'polypeptide(L)'
;MRTIYQRIFRRMPPRKSLEDWPSWALFCLAAVSALEAWYWFQPVNEVAPPYVRAINGGVPIDATALLVGFLLLVLASASLVFGFLFGSAISVLQKRITGET
;
A
#
# COMPACT_ATOMS: atom_id res chain seq x y z
N MET A 1 14.32 30.83 -15.95
CA MET A 1 14.30 29.52 -15.23
C MET A 1 13.23 28.52 -15.70
N ARG A 2 12.40 28.79 -16.73
CA ARG A 2 11.36 27.85 -17.23
C ARG A 2 11.89 26.72 -18.14
N THR A 3 13.12 26.83 -18.63
CA THR A 3 13.68 26.00 -19.71
C THR A 3 14.35 24.71 -19.24
N ILE A 4 14.77 24.60 -17.98
CA ILE A 4 15.46 23.41 -17.44
C ILE A 4 14.44 22.32 -17.07
N TYR A 5 13.33 22.69 -16.41
CA TYR A 5 12.26 21.76 -16.06
C TYR A 5 11.71 21.00 -17.27
N GLN A 6 11.45 21.70 -18.38
CA GLN A 6 10.93 21.06 -19.60
C GLN A 6 11.92 20.07 -20.24
N ARG A 7 13.24 20.27 -20.12
CA ARG A 7 14.23 19.31 -20.63
C ARG A 7 14.32 18.04 -19.79
N ILE A 8 14.17 18.16 -18.46
CA ILE A 8 14.23 17.02 -17.55
C ILE A 8 12.95 16.17 -17.69
N PHE A 9 11.77 16.79 -17.75
CA PHE A 9 10.51 16.06 -17.91
C PHE A 9 10.35 15.41 -19.29
N ARG A 10 11.03 15.89 -20.34
CA ARG A 10 11.00 15.27 -21.69
C ARG A 10 11.68 13.90 -21.75
N ARG A 11 12.51 13.55 -20.76
CA ARG A 11 13.29 12.30 -20.72
C ARG A 11 12.75 11.29 -19.71
N MET A 12 11.71 11.63 -18.95
CA MET A 12 11.05 10.61 -18.14
C MET A 12 10.28 9.69 -19.10
N PRO A 13 10.54 8.36 -19.08
CA PRO A 13 9.68 7.44 -19.81
C PRO A 13 8.23 7.67 -19.36
N PRO A 14 7.24 7.59 -20.27
CA PRO A 14 5.85 7.73 -19.89
C PRO A 14 5.60 6.80 -18.70
N ARG A 15 4.91 7.30 -17.66
CA ARG A 15 4.44 6.45 -16.56
C ARG A 15 3.69 5.30 -17.20
N LYS A 16 4.30 4.12 -17.26
CA LYS A 16 3.65 2.92 -17.77
C LYS A 16 2.43 2.67 -16.91
N SER A 17 1.26 2.69 -17.52
CA SER A 17 0.02 2.31 -16.85
C SER A 17 0.13 0.84 -16.45
N LEU A 18 -0.57 0.42 -15.39
CA LEU A 18 -0.67 -1.00 -15.06
C LEU A 18 -1.25 -1.81 -16.23
N GLU A 19 -2.05 -1.16 -17.08
CA GLU A 19 -2.62 -1.73 -18.30
C GLU A 19 -1.56 -2.10 -19.34
N ASP A 20 -0.35 -1.51 -19.29
CA ASP A 20 0.75 -1.82 -20.20
C ASP A 20 1.59 -3.03 -19.73
N TRP A 21 1.36 -3.53 -18.51
CA TRP A 21 2.18 -4.58 -17.92
C TRP A 21 1.77 -5.96 -18.40
N PRO A 22 2.68 -6.91 -18.64
CA PRO A 22 2.28 -8.26 -19.02
C PRO A 22 1.51 -8.96 -17.89
N SER A 23 0.57 -9.86 -18.23
CA SER A 23 -0.35 -10.45 -17.25
C SER A 23 0.37 -11.22 -16.13
N TRP A 24 1.50 -11.88 -16.43
CA TRP A 24 2.31 -12.54 -15.41
C TRP A 24 2.88 -11.54 -14.40
N ALA A 25 3.27 -10.34 -14.82
CA ALA A 25 3.81 -9.31 -13.93
C ALA A 25 2.72 -8.70 -13.05
N LEU A 26 1.51 -8.53 -13.58
CA LEU A 26 0.34 -8.13 -12.79
C LEU A 26 -0.04 -9.20 -11.75
N PHE A 27 0.07 -10.48 -12.11
CA PHE A 27 -0.18 -11.58 -11.18
C PHE A 27 0.88 -11.60 -10.06
N CYS A 28 2.16 -11.44 -10.39
CA CYS A 28 3.22 -11.32 -9.39
C CYS A 28 3.03 -10.10 -8.49
N LEU A 29 2.67 -8.95 -9.06
CA LEU A 29 2.38 -7.73 -8.29
C LEU A 29 1.21 -7.95 -7.34
N ALA A 30 0.13 -8.57 -7.80
CA ALA A 30 -1.02 -8.91 -6.97
C ALA A 30 -0.61 -9.88 -5.84
N ALA A 31 0.10 -10.96 -6.15
CA ALA A 31 0.53 -11.94 -5.15
C ALA A 31 1.44 -11.31 -4.07
N VAL A 32 2.43 -10.52 -4.46
CA VAL A 32 3.33 -9.82 -3.53
C VAL A 32 2.56 -8.80 -2.71
N SER A 33 1.69 -8.01 -3.34
CA SER A 33 0.88 -7.02 -2.63
C SER A 33 -0.07 -7.67 -1.62
N ALA A 34 -0.66 -8.81 -1.94
CA ALA A 34 -1.50 -9.56 -1.01
C ALA A 34 -0.68 -10.11 0.18
N LEU A 35 0.52 -10.62 -0.09
CA LEU A 35 1.41 -11.16 0.94
C LEU A 35 1.91 -10.06 1.89
N GLU A 36 2.32 -8.92 1.34
CA GLU A 36 2.71 -7.73 2.12
C GLU A 36 1.53 -7.20 2.93
N ALA A 37 0.36 -7.05 2.31
CA ALA A 37 -0.84 -6.59 3.02
C ALA A 37 -1.17 -7.51 4.20
N TRP A 38 -1.11 -8.82 4.01
CA TRP A 38 -1.32 -9.81 5.06
C TRP A 38 -0.26 -9.73 6.16
N TYR A 39 1.02 -9.68 5.77
CA TYR A 39 2.16 -9.64 6.69
C TYR A 39 2.11 -8.44 7.62
N TRP A 40 1.77 -7.25 7.10
CA TRP A 40 1.64 -6.03 7.92
C TRP A 40 0.30 -5.92 8.65
N PHE A 41 -0.75 -6.56 8.15
CA PHE A 41 -2.06 -6.56 8.81
C PHE A 41 -2.03 -7.37 10.10
N GLN A 42 -1.27 -8.47 10.14
CA GLN A 42 -1.16 -9.33 11.33
C GLN A 42 -0.71 -8.57 12.60
N PRO A 43 0.44 -7.86 12.64
CA PRO A 43 0.86 -7.13 13.83
C PRO A 43 -0.10 -6.00 14.18
N VAL A 44 -0.75 -5.35 13.20
CA VAL A 44 -1.80 -4.36 13.47
C VAL A 44 -2.97 -5.01 14.19
N ASN A 45 -3.43 -6.17 13.74
CA ASN A 45 -4.58 -6.85 14.33
C ASN A 45 -4.27 -7.45 15.71
N GLU A 46 -3.04 -7.87 15.95
CA GLU A 46 -2.61 -8.42 17.25
C GLU A 46 -2.34 -7.31 18.28
N VAL A 47 -1.72 -6.19 17.87
CA VAL A 47 -1.20 -5.16 18.79
C VAL A 47 -2.14 -3.96 18.93
N ALA A 48 -2.90 -3.59 17.89
CA ALA A 48 -3.79 -2.42 17.98
C ALA A 48 -4.93 -2.59 18.99
N PRO A 49 -5.66 -3.73 19.07
CA PRO A 49 -6.74 -3.89 20.04
C PRO A 49 -6.31 -3.80 21.52
N PRO A 50 -5.22 -4.44 21.97
CA PRO A 50 -4.75 -4.25 23.34
C PRO A 50 -4.20 -2.83 23.58
N TYR A 51 -3.52 -2.23 22.60
CA TYR A 51 -3.03 -0.85 22.68
C TYR A 51 -4.17 0.17 22.87
N VAL A 52 -5.23 0.07 22.07
CA VAL A 52 -6.42 0.94 22.18
C VAL A 52 -7.13 0.72 23.53
N ARG A 53 -7.24 -0.53 23.98
CA ARG A 53 -7.81 -0.83 25.31
C ARG A 53 -6.99 -0.24 26.45
N ALA A 54 -5.65 -0.29 26.36
CA ALA A 54 -4.76 0.30 27.37
C ALA A 54 -4.93 1.82 27.44
N ILE A 55 -4.94 2.52 26.30
CA ILE A 55 -5.17 3.97 26.26
C ILE A 55 -6.54 4.35 26.82
N ASN A 56 -7.59 3.66 26.39
CA ASN A 56 -8.95 3.91 26.88
C ASN A 56 -9.14 3.55 28.36
N GLY A 57 -8.29 2.67 28.91
CA GLY A 57 -8.23 2.31 30.33
C GLY A 57 -7.52 3.34 31.22
N GLY A 58 -7.06 4.46 30.66
CA GLY A 58 -6.41 5.54 31.41
C GLY A 58 -4.91 5.33 31.62
N VAL A 59 -4.26 4.45 30.86
CA VAL A 59 -2.80 4.35 30.86
C VAL A 59 -2.22 5.69 30.38
N PRO A 60 -1.28 6.30 31.13
CA PRO A 60 -0.68 7.56 30.73
C PRO A 60 0.02 7.41 29.37
N ILE A 61 -0.28 8.33 28.46
CA ILE A 61 0.34 8.37 27.14
C ILE A 61 1.72 9.00 27.29
N ASP A 62 2.76 8.17 27.28
CA ASP A 62 4.15 8.58 27.26
C ASP A 62 4.72 8.58 25.82
N ALA A 63 6.00 8.95 25.68
CA ALA A 63 6.67 8.95 24.38
C ALA A 63 6.70 7.56 23.72
N THR A 64 6.77 6.49 24.52
CA THR A 64 6.75 5.11 24.03
C THR A 64 5.40 4.75 23.44
N ALA A 65 4.30 5.07 24.12
CA ALA A 65 2.95 4.84 23.63
C ALA A 65 2.73 5.57 22.30
N LEU A 66 3.13 6.85 22.20
CA LEU A 66 3.04 7.60 20.94
C LEU A 66 3.81 6.93 19.80
N LEU A 67 5.01 6.41 20.07
CA LEU A 67 5.82 5.72 19.06
C LEU A 67 5.17 4.42 18.60
N VAL A 68 4.60 3.62 19.52
CA VAL A 68 3.83 2.41 19.19
C VAL A 68 2.60 2.77 18.35
N GLY A 69 1.84 3.79 18.75
CA GLY A 69 0.68 4.27 17.98
C GLY A 69 1.05 4.73 16.58
N PHE A 70 2.16 5.46 16.44
CA PHE A 70 2.67 5.90 15.13
C PHE A 70 3.08 4.71 14.26
N LEU A 71 3.80 3.73 14.81
CA LEU A 71 4.16 2.51 14.09
C LEU A 71 2.93 1.73 13.61
N LEU A 72 1.92 1.57 14.47
CA LEU A 72 0.66 0.91 14.10
C LEU A 72 -0.05 1.66 12.96
N LEU A 73 -0.03 2.99 12.98
CA LEU A 73 -0.62 3.80 11.92
C LEU A 73 0.14 3.65 10.59
N VAL A 74 1.47 3.62 10.63
CA VAL A 74 2.32 3.41 9.44
C VAL A 74 2.06 2.03 8.84
N LEU A 75 2.00 0.99 9.68
CA LEU A 75 1.71 -0.38 9.25
C LEU A 75 0.31 -0.50 8.65
N ALA A 76 -0.71 0.06 9.29
CA ALA A 76 -2.07 0.07 8.76
C ALA A 76 -2.15 0.80 7.41
N SER A 77 -1.43 1.92 7.27
CA SER A 77 -1.36 2.67 6.01
C SER A 77 -0.67 1.87 4.91
N ALA A 78 0.41 1.15 5.23
CA ALA A 78 1.08 0.26 4.30
C ALA A 78 0.15 -0.86 3.81
N SER A 79 -0.58 -1.52 4.73
CA SER A 79 -1.58 -2.53 4.37
C SER A 79 -2.65 -1.99 3.42
N LEU A 80 -3.11 -0.75 3.61
CA LEU A 80 -4.08 -0.11 2.71
C LEU A 80 -3.48 0.14 1.31
N VAL A 81 -2.25 0.63 1.23
CA VAL A 81 -1.55 0.87 -0.05
C VAL A 81 -1.39 -0.43 -0.81
N PHE A 82 -0.92 -1.50 -0.15
CA PHE A 82 -0.76 -2.80 -0.79
C PHE A 82 -2.10 -3.44 -1.17
N GLY A 83 -3.14 -3.28 -0.34
CA GLY A 83 -4.51 -3.69 -0.68
C GLY A 83 -5.05 -2.98 -1.95
N PHE A 84 -4.77 -1.68 -2.09
CA PHE A 84 -5.13 -0.92 -3.28
C PHE A 84 -4.36 -1.39 -4.53
N LEU A 85 -3.05 -1.64 -4.40
CA LEU A 85 -2.23 -2.19 -5.49
C LEU A 85 -2.72 -3.58 -5.92
N PHE A 86 -3.07 -4.43 -4.98
CA PHE A 86 -3.68 -5.73 -5.24
C PHE A 86 -4.99 -5.59 -6.03
N GLY A 87 -5.93 -4.77 -5.53
CA GLY A 87 -7.21 -4.54 -6.21
C GLY A 87 -7.05 -3.97 -7.61
N SER A 88 -6.12 -3.04 -7.79
CA SER A 88 -5.79 -2.44 -9.08
C SER A 88 -5.21 -3.48 -10.06
N ALA A 89 -4.26 -4.32 -9.62
CA ALA A 89 -3.67 -5.36 -10.45
C ALA A 89 -4.70 -6.45 -10.85
N ILE A 90 -5.54 -6.87 -9.90
CA ILE A 90 -6.60 -7.86 -10.15
C ILE A 90 -7.68 -7.32 -11.08
N SER A 91 -8.12 -6.07 -10.90
CA SER A 91 -9.13 -5.48 -11.80
C SER A 91 -8.65 -5.42 -13.25
N VAL A 92 -7.38 -5.05 -13.50
CA VAL A 92 -6.78 -5.07 -14.84
C VAL A 92 -6.70 -6.50 -15.38
N LEU A 93 -6.32 -7.48 -14.56
CA LEU A 93 -6.30 -8.89 -14.95
C LEU A 93 -7.71 -9.40 -15.29
N GLN A 94 -8.71 -9.06 -14.50
CA GLN A 94 -10.11 -9.45 -14.73
C GLN A 94 -10.62 -8.89 -16.06
N LYS A 95 -10.40 -7.60 -16.35
CA LYS A 95 -10.76 -6.99 -17.64
C LYS A 95 -10.16 -7.73 -18.84
N ARG A 96 -8.89 -8.16 -18.71
CA ARG A 96 -8.21 -8.95 -19.76
C ARG A 96 -8.80 -10.34 -19.95
N ILE A 97 -9.29 -10.96 -18.88
CA ILE A 97 -9.92 -12.28 -18.94
C ILE A 97 -11.35 -12.19 -19.51
N THR A 98 -12.09 -11.13 -19.17
CA THR A 98 -13.48 -10.93 -19.65
C THR A 98 -13.57 -10.34 -21.06
N GLY A 99 -12.46 -9.86 -21.62
CA GLY A 99 -12.42 -9.26 -22.96
C GLY A 99 -12.99 -7.83 -23.03
N GLU A 100 -13.20 -7.20 -21.88
CA GLU A 100 -13.57 -5.78 -21.77
C GLU A 100 -12.28 -4.94 -21.84
N THR A 101 -11.72 -4.80 -23.04
CA THR A 101 -10.65 -3.85 -23.34
C THR A 101 -11.19 -2.57 -23.96
#